data_AF-A0A2V6GU25-F1
#
_entry.id   AF-A0A2V6GU25-F1
#
_cell.length_a   1.000
_cell.length_b   1.000
_cell.length_c   1.000
_cell.angle_alpha   90.00
_cell.angle_beta   90.00
_cell.angle_gamma   90.00
#
_symmetry.space_group_name_H-M   'P 1'
#
loop_
_entity.id
_entity.type
_entity.pdbx_description
1 polymer ?
#
loop_
_entity_poly.entity_id
_entity_poly.type
_entity_poly.pdbx_seq_one_letter_code
_entity_poly.pdbx_strand_id
1 'polypeptide(L)'
;QNTTGQPLLGSLQNRPLRQRIMGASLTRNSKGGEFDTRRIVLRTAQLRAERAKLLGYENHAAYQLDDQTAHDVPTVNKLLGDLAPPAVANAKREAADMQKIVDQQNGGFQVASWDWDFYSEQVRKARYAFDESELRPYYELNHVILDGVFYAAGKLYGLTFKERHDLPVYQPDVRVFEVYDADGKPLALFLGDYYARPSKRGGAWMNAYVQQSGLFGTKPVVANHLNIPKPPPGEPTLLTHDEVRTAFHEFGHALHGMFSNVKYPRFSGTSVPRDFVEYPSQVNEMWATWPEVLKNFAKHYKTGEPMPQALLDKVEAAEKFNQGYKTTEYLSASLLDQSWHQLNPPDVPKDAMAFETEALHKAGVDFSPVPPRYRSFYFSHAFAGGYSAGYYSYLWSEVLDADTVEWIKEHGGLKRENGDRFRAMLLSRGGSADALGLFKNFVGRDPYIEPLLKRRGLDRPPGADDSRTESEKPTR
;
A
#
# COMPACT_ATOMS: atom_id res chain seq x y z
N GLN A 1 -10.40 9.82 -4.25
CA GLN A 1 -9.45 8.69 -4.40
C GLN A 1 -10.16 7.51 -5.06
N ASN A 2 -9.46 6.48 -5.55
CA ASN A 2 -10.11 5.30 -6.14
C ASN A 2 -10.56 4.24 -5.10
N THR A 3 -10.12 4.36 -3.84
CA THR A 3 -10.54 3.51 -2.69
C THR A 3 -12.00 3.71 -2.31
N THR A 4 -12.57 2.77 -1.55
CA THR A 4 -13.91 2.89 -0.95
C THR A 4 -13.96 4.02 0.08
N GLY A 5 -13.07 4.01 1.08
CA GLY A 5 -12.92 5.11 2.03
C GLY A 5 -12.54 6.42 1.34
N GLN A 6 -13.10 7.54 1.81
CA GLN A 6 -12.82 8.87 1.29
C GLN A 6 -12.27 9.75 2.42
N PRO A 7 -11.07 10.37 2.28
CA PRO A 7 -10.42 11.09 3.39
C PRO A 7 -11.26 12.17 4.07
N LEU A 8 -12.22 12.77 3.34
CA LEU A 8 -13.12 13.78 3.89
C LEU A 8 -14.05 13.24 5.00
N LEU A 9 -14.29 11.92 5.05
CA LEU A 9 -15.21 11.34 6.02
C LEU A 9 -14.74 11.52 7.46
N GLY A 10 -13.42 11.51 7.70
CA GLY A 10 -12.83 11.67 9.04
C GLY A 10 -13.10 13.02 9.70
N SER A 11 -13.28 14.10 8.93
CA SER A 11 -13.44 15.47 9.45
C SER A 11 -14.85 16.06 9.31
N LEU A 12 -15.72 15.44 8.50
CA LEU A 12 -17.06 15.95 8.23
C LEU A 12 -18.03 15.70 9.38
N GLN A 13 -18.43 16.77 10.09
CA GLN A 13 -19.38 16.71 11.20
C GLN A 13 -20.82 16.33 10.76
N ASN A 14 -21.22 16.70 9.54
CA ASN A 14 -22.56 16.42 9.01
C ASN A 14 -22.69 14.95 8.58
N ARG A 15 -23.32 14.11 9.41
CA ARG A 15 -23.52 12.68 9.14
C ARG A 15 -24.29 12.39 7.84
N PRO A 16 -25.43 13.06 7.52
CA PRO A 16 -26.08 12.88 6.22
C PRO A 16 -25.16 13.13 5.01
N LEU A 17 -24.25 14.10 5.10
CA LEU A 17 -23.25 14.34 4.06
C LEU A 17 -22.22 13.20 3.97
N ARG A 18 -21.74 12.68 5.11
CA ARG A 18 -20.86 11.49 5.14
C ARG A 18 -21.54 10.30 4.47
N GLN A 19 -22.81 10.04 4.80
CA GLN A 19 -23.60 8.97 4.20
C GLN A 19 -23.73 9.16 2.67
N ARG A 20 -23.97 10.39 2.20
CA ARG A 20 -24.06 10.70 0.76
C ARG A 20 -22.74 10.45 0.04
N ILE A 21 -21.61 10.84 0.64
CA ILE A 21 -20.26 10.63 0.07
C ILE A 21 -19.94 9.14 0.00
N MET A 22 -20.12 8.39 1.09
CA MET A 22 -19.87 6.95 1.10
C MET A 22 -20.80 6.21 0.14
N GLY A 23 -22.09 6.57 0.13
CA GLY A 23 -23.05 6.02 -0.82
C GLY A 23 -22.63 6.27 -2.27
N ALA A 24 -22.15 7.47 -2.61
CA ALA A 24 -21.60 7.77 -3.93
C ALA A 24 -20.35 6.95 -4.24
N SER A 25 -19.43 6.78 -3.27
CA SER A 25 -18.21 5.97 -3.42
C SER A 25 -18.51 4.50 -3.70
N LEU A 26 -19.38 3.88 -2.89
CA LEU A 26 -19.76 2.46 -2.98
C LEU A 26 -20.55 2.12 -4.25
N THR A 27 -21.17 3.11 -4.88
CA THR A 27 -22.01 2.93 -6.08
C THR A 27 -21.35 3.46 -7.36
N ARG A 28 -20.05 3.77 -7.31
CA ARG A 28 -19.29 4.17 -8.50
C ARG A 28 -19.41 3.10 -9.57
N ASN A 29 -19.68 3.56 -10.80
CA ASN A 29 -19.78 2.74 -12.00
C ASN A 29 -20.81 1.61 -11.95
N SER A 30 -21.85 1.72 -11.09
CA SER A 30 -22.85 0.65 -10.90
C SER A 30 -24.30 1.16 -10.86
N LYS A 31 -24.57 2.37 -11.37
CA LYS A 31 -25.91 3.02 -11.36
C LYS A 31 -26.64 2.99 -12.71
N GLY A 32 -26.11 2.31 -13.72
CA GLY A 32 -26.54 2.43 -15.11
C GLY A 32 -25.93 3.64 -15.80
N GLY A 33 -26.29 3.84 -17.06
CA GLY A 33 -25.75 4.92 -17.90
C GLY A 33 -24.40 4.58 -18.54
N GLU A 34 -23.79 5.59 -19.15
CA GLU A 34 -22.57 5.47 -19.97
C GLU A 34 -21.35 4.93 -19.21
N PHE A 35 -21.23 5.27 -17.93
CA PHE A 35 -20.07 4.89 -17.10
C PHE A 35 -20.29 3.62 -16.26
N ASP A 36 -21.35 2.85 -16.53
CA ASP A 36 -21.59 1.59 -15.84
C ASP A 36 -20.62 0.49 -16.30
N THR A 37 -19.92 -0.13 -15.35
CA THR A 37 -18.92 -1.16 -15.65
C THR A 37 -19.37 -2.58 -15.29
N ARG A 38 -20.62 -2.78 -14.82
CA ARG A 38 -21.10 -4.11 -14.39
C ARG A 38 -21.00 -5.13 -15.51
N ARG A 39 -21.42 -4.77 -16.73
CA ARG A 39 -21.32 -5.63 -17.92
C ARG A 39 -19.86 -5.85 -18.34
N ILE A 40 -19.01 -4.85 -18.19
CA ILE A 40 -17.57 -4.95 -18.52
C ILE A 40 -16.90 -5.94 -17.57
N VAL A 41 -17.14 -5.83 -16.27
CA VAL A 41 -16.63 -6.74 -15.24
C VAL A 41 -17.06 -8.18 -15.52
N LEU A 42 -18.36 -8.41 -15.74
CA LEU A 42 -18.89 -9.75 -16.07
C LEU A 42 -18.25 -10.33 -17.33
N ARG A 43 -18.21 -9.56 -18.41
CA ARG A 43 -17.63 -10.04 -19.68
C ARG A 43 -16.13 -10.29 -19.55
N THR A 44 -15.43 -9.48 -18.76
CA THR A 44 -14.00 -9.66 -18.50
C THR A 44 -13.73 -10.93 -17.71
N ALA A 45 -14.48 -11.20 -16.64
CA ALA A 45 -14.38 -12.44 -15.86
C ALA A 45 -14.68 -13.66 -16.74
N GLN A 46 -15.72 -13.60 -17.58
CA GLN A 46 -16.06 -14.65 -18.54
C GLN A 46 -14.91 -14.94 -19.51
N LEU A 47 -14.38 -13.91 -20.17
CA LEU A 47 -13.29 -14.05 -21.14
C LEU A 47 -12.00 -14.57 -20.50
N ARG A 48 -11.73 -14.19 -19.25
CA ARG A 48 -10.59 -14.70 -18.48
C ARG A 48 -10.75 -16.19 -18.17
N ALA A 49 -11.93 -16.62 -17.72
CA ALA A 49 -12.24 -18.03 -17.48
C ALA A 49 -12.13 -18.86 -18.78
N GLU A 50 -12.70 -18.37 -19.89
CA GLU A 50 -12.61 -19.01 -21.22
C GLU A 50 -11.16 -19.13 -21.69
N ARG A 51 -10.37 -18.06 -21.56
CA ARG A 51 -8.95 -18.03 -21.92
C ARG A 51 -8.12 -19.01 -21.09
N ALA A 52 -8.33 -19.06 -19.78
CA ALA A 52 -7.63 -19.99 -18.90
C ALA A 52 -7.88 -21.44 -19.31
N LYS A 53 -9.16 -21.77 -19.58
CA LYS A 53 -9.54 -23.11 -20.03
C LYS A 53 -8.92 -23.47 -21.38
N LEU A 54 -8.88 -22.52 -22.32
CA LEU A 54 -8.26 -22.69 -23.63
C LEU A 54 -6.75 -22.99 -23.51
N LEU A 55 -6.08 -22.40 -22.52
CA LEU A 55 -4.65 -22.60 -22.25
C LEU A 55 -4.36 -23.83 -21.38
N GLY A 56 -5.38 -24.61 -21.02
CA GLY A 56 -5.22 -25.85 -20.24
C GLY A 56 -5.22 -25.67 -18.73
N TYR A 57 -5.48 -24.46 -18.22
CA TYR A 57 -5.58 -24.19 -16.78
C TYR A 57 -7.03 -24.39 -16.29
N GLU A 58 -7.18 -24.67 -15.00
CA GLU A 58 -8.50 -24.83 -14.37
C GLU A 58 -9.30 -23.52 -14.44
N ASN A 59 -8.68 -22.42 -14.02
CA ASN A 59 -9.29 -21.09 -13.96
C ASN A 59 -8.23 -20.00 -14.16
N HIS A 60 -8.66 -18.73 -14.21
CA HIS A 60 -7.75 -17.60 -14.44
C HIS A 60 -6.73 -17.42 -13.32
N ALA A 61 -7.09 -17.72 -12.07
CA ALA A 61 -6.15 -17.67 -10.95
C ALA A 61 -5.01 -18.68 -11.11
N ALA A 62 -5.31 -19.93 -11.47
CA ALA A 62 -4.30 -20.95 -11.76
C ALA A 62 -3.38 -20.53 -12.92
N TYR A 63 -3.94 -19.95 -14.00
CA TYR A 63 -3.13 -19.40 -15.10
C TYR A 63 -2.19 -18.29 -14.63
N GLN A 64 -2.66 -17.39 -13.76
CA GLN A 64 -1.85 -16.27 -13.30
C GLN A 64 -0.70 -16.73 -12.39
N LEU A 65 -0.99 -17.69 -11.51
CA LEU A 65 -0.08 -18.18 -10.47
C LEU A 65 1.10 -19.00 -11.00
N ASP A 66 1.02 -19.48 -12.23
CA ASP A 66 2.08 -20.23 -12.91
C ASP A 66 3.41 -19.45 -13.01
N ASP A 67 3.35 -18.11 -13.06
CA ASP A 67 4.51 -17.21 -13.07
C ASP A 67 4.55 -16.32 -11.82
N GLN A 68 3.96 -16.78 -10.70
CA GLN A 68 4.02 -16.11 -9.39
C GLN A 68 4.80 -16.93 -8.36
N THR A 69 5.29 -16.28 -7.30
CA THR A 69 6.03 -16.97 -6.22
C THR A 69 5.14 -17.80 -5.30
N ALA A 70 3.83 -17.53 -5.28
CA ALA A 70 2.85 -18.33 -4.53
C ALA A 70 2.52 -19.69 -5.20
N HIS A 71 2.85 -19.85 -6.49
CA HIS A 71 2.70 -21.07 -7.31
C HIS A 71 1.29 -21.64 -7.53
N ASP A 72 0.41 -21.64 -6.54
CA ASP A 72 -0.90 -22.31 -6.65
C ASP A 72 -2.04 -21.64 -5.87
N VAL A 73 -3.27 -21.94 -6.32
CA VAL A 73 -4.51 -21.38 -5.76
C VAL A 73 -4.73 -21.80 -4.29
N PRO A 74 -4.52 -23.07 -3.90
CA PRO A 74 -4.67 -23.49 -2.50
C PRO A 74 -3.79 -22.69 -1.53
N THR A 75 -2.54 -22.39 -1.91
CA THR A 75 -1.61 -21.61 -1.09
C THR A 75 -2.13 -20.18 -0.84
N VAL A 76 -2.61 -19.50 -1.89
CA VAL A 76 -3.21 -18.17 -1.77
C VAL A 76 -4.49 -18.21 -0.94
N ASN A 77 -5.37 -19.17 -1.20
CA ASN A 77 -6.63 -19.32 -0.46
C ASN A 77 -6.38 -19.59 1.04
N LYS A 78 -5.37 -20.39 1.37
CA LYS A 78 -4.97 -20.65 2.76
C LYS A 78 -4.47 -19.39 3.43
N LEU A 79 -3.56 -18.65 2.80
CA LEU A 79 -3.04 -17.39 3.37
C LEU A 79 -4.17 -16.40 3.68
N LEU A 80 -5.05 -16.14 2.71
CA LEU A 80 -6.15 -15.19 2.90
C LEU A 80 -7.18 -15.70 3.90
N GLY A 81 -7.51 -16.99 3.85
CA GLY A 81 -8.47 -17.63 4.74
C GLY A 81 -8.02 -17.70 6.20
N ASP A 82 -6.73 -17.89 6.46
CA ASP A 82 -6.17 -17.93 7.83
C ASP A 82 -6.18 -16.54 8.48
N LEU A 83 -6.04 -15.47 7.68
CA LEU A 83 -5.93 -14.09 8.18
C LEU A 83 -7.27 -13.36 8.27
N ALA A 84 -8.28 -13.79 7.51
CA ALA A 84 -9.60 -13.14 7.48
C ALA A 84 -10.34 -13.19 8.84
N PRO A 85 -10.48 -14.36 9.52
CA PRO A 85 -11.17 -14.43 10.80
C PRO A 85 -10.57 -13.51 11.89
N PRO A 86 -9.25 -13.52 12.17
CA PRO A 86 -8.69 -12.61 13.18
C PRO A 86 -8.78 -11.14 12.77
N ALA A 87 -8.62 -10.80 11.49
CA ALA A 87 -8.78 -9.42 11.01
C ALA A 87 -10.20 -8.88 11.25
N VAL A 88 -11.23 -9.66 10.88
CA VAL A 88 -12.65 -9.30 11.09
C VAL A 88 -12.96 -9.23 12.59
N ALA A 89 -12.39 -10.11 13.41
CA ALA A 89 -12.54 -10.04 14.86
C ALA A 89 -11.93 -8.74 15.43
N ASN A 90 -10.78 -8.30 14.93
CA ASN A 90 -10.17 -7.02 15.30
C ASN A 90 -11.06 -5.84 14.89
N ALA A 91 -11.57 -5.84 13.65
CA ALA A 91 -12.48 -4.80 13.16
C ALA A 91 -13.76 -4.71 14.00
N LYS A 92 -14.33 -5.84 14.43
CA LYS A 92 -15.50 -5.84 15.33
C LYS A 92 -15.21 -5.22 16.70
N ARG A 93 -14.00 -5.42 17.25
CA ARG A 93 -13.58 -4.78 18.50
C ARG A 93 -13.41 -3.27 18.33
N GLU A 94 -12.78 -2.84 17.23
CA GLU A 94 -12.64 -1.43 16.87
C GLU A 94 -14.02 -0.76 16.70
N ALA A 95 -14.95 -1.41 16.01
CA ALA A 95 -16.34 -0.96 15.85
C ALA A 95 -17.05 -0.80 17.20
N ALA A 96 -16.84 -1.73 18.14
CA ALA A 96 -17.40 -1.65 19.48
C ALA A 96 -16.83 -0.46 20.27
N ASP A 97 -15.54 -0.15 20.12
CA ASP A 97 -14.93 1.03 20.74
C ASP A 97 -15.50 2.34 20.17
N MET A 98 -15.74 2.40 18.86
CA MET A 98 -16.44 3.54 18.25
C MET A 98 -17.89 3.64 18.70
N GLN A 99 -18.61 2.52 18.83
CA GLN A 99 -20.00 2.49 19.28
C GLN A 99 -20.13 3.07 20.70
N LYS A 100 -19.18 2.78 21.61
CA LYS A 100 -19.15 3.40 22.96
C LYS A 100 -19.14 4.93 22.88
N ILE A 101 -18.40 5.53 21.95
CA ILE A 101 -18.35 6.99 21.76
C ILE A 101 -19.67 7.50 21.19
N VAL A 102 -20.26 6.80 20.20
CA VAL A 102 -21.59 7.14 19.67
C VAL A 102 -22.64 7.17 20.78
N ASP A 103 -22.63 6.16 21.65
CA ASP A 103 -23.58 6.01 22.74
C ASP A 103 -23.37 7.11 23.81
N GLN A 104 -22.12 7.40 24.17
CA GLN A 104 -21.78 8.51 25.09
C GLN A 104 -22.22 9.88 24.55
N GLN A 105 -22.24 10.06 23.23
CA GLN A 105 -22.70 11.28 22.56
C GLN A 105 -24.21 11.29 22.30
N ASN A 106 -24.95 10.28 22.79
CA ASN A 106 -26.38 10.10 22.52
C ASN A 106 -26.72 10.12 21.02
N GLY A 107 -25.83 9.55 20.18
CA GLY A 107 -25.98 9.57 18.73
C GLY A 107 -27.21 8.81 18.22
N GLY A 108 -27.63 7.75 18.93
CA GLY A 108 -28.86 7.00 18.61
C GLY A 108 -28.80 6.19 17.30
N PHE A 109 -27.60 5.80 16.85
CA PHE A 109 -27.40 4.98 15.65
C PHE A 109 -26.28 3.96 15.87
N GLN A 110 -26.23 2.94 15.00
CA GLN A 110 -25.13 1.99 14.92
C GLN A 110 -24.04 2.51 13.98
N VAL A 111 -22.77 2.27 14.34
CA VAL A 111 -21.63 2.61 13.47
C VAL A 111 -21.77 1.93 12.12
N ALA A 112 -21.68 2.73 11.06
CA ALA A 112 -21.68 2.28 9.67
C ALA A 112 -20.40 2.71 8.95
N SER A 113 -20.20 2.29 7.71
CA SER A 113 -18.99 2.60 6.94
C SER A 113 -18.73 4.10 6.74
N TRP A 114 -19.77 4.94 6.71
CA TRP A 114 -19.64 6.39 6.64
C TRP A 114 -19.39 7.07 8.00
N ASP A 115 -19.41 6.31 9.08
CA ASP A 115 -19.13 6.78 10.45
C ASP A 115 -17.74 6.35 10.91
N TRP A 116 -17.13 5.34 10.27
CA TRP A 116 -15.86 4.74 10.69
C TRP A 116 -14.73 5.76 10.87
N ASP A 117 -14.33 6.44 9.79
CA ASP A 117 -13.20 7.39 9.83
C ASP A 117 -13.43 8.47 10.90
N PHE A 118 -14.65 9.00 10.99
CA PHE A 118 -15.01 10.05 11.93
C PHE A 118 -14.92 9.62 13.40
N TYR A 119 -15.41 8.43 13.75
CA TYR A 119 -15.34 7.94 15.13
C TYR A 119 -14.01 7.29 15.46
N SER A 120 -13.30 6.73 14.48
CA SER A 120 -11.96 6.19 14.68
C SER A 120 -10.98 7.29 15.14
N GLU A 121 -11.06 8.50 14.59
CA GLU A 121 -10.26 9.63 15.07
C GLU A 121 -10.59 10.04 16.51
N GLN A 122 -11.85 9.91 16.92
CA GLN A 122 -12.23 10.16 18.31
C GLN A 122 -11.73 9.08 19.26
N VAL A 123 -11.78 7.80 18.85
CA VAL A 123 -11.17 6.70 19.61
C VAL A 123 -9.67 6.91 19.73
N ARG A 124 -9.00 7.28 18.64
CA ARG A 124 -7.56 7.57 18.61
C ARG A 124 -7.21 8.69 19.58
N LYS A 125 -7.94 9.81 19.53
CA LYS A 125 -7.75 10.94 20.43
C LYS A 125 -7.99 10.58 21.89
N ALA A 126 -9.02 9.79 22.19
CA ALA A 126 -9.33 9.35 23.55
C ALA A 126 -8.29 8.38 24.11
N ARG A 127 -7.77 7.46 23.29
CA ARG A 127 -6.84 6.41 23.71
C ARG A 127 -5.38 6.87 23.76
N TYR A 128 -4.96 7.73 22.82
CA TYR A 128 -3.56 8.12 22.64
C TYR A 128 -3.28 9.60 22.89
N ALA A 129 -4.31 10.39 23.23
CA ALA A 129 -4.21 11.86 23.29
C ALA A 129 -3.55 12.45 22.02
N PHE A 130 -3.92 11.89 20.86
CA PHE A 130 -3.27 12.13 19.57
C PHE A 130 -4.33 12.36 18.48
N ASP A 131 -4.21 13.48 17.77
CA ASP A 131 -4.97 13.79 16.57
C ASP A 131 -4.02 13.75 15.37
N GLU A 132 -4.33 12.95 14.34
CA GLU A 132 -3.45 12.79 13.18
C GLU A 132 -3.24 14.11 12.42
N SER A 133 -4.17 15.07 12.56
CA SER A 133 -4.02 16.41 12.00
C SER A 133 -2.85 17.20 12.61
N GLU A 134 -2.40 16.86 13.83
CA GLU A 134 -1.22 17.45 14.47
C GLU A 134 0.08 17.15 13.70
N LEU A 135 0.10 16.09 12.89
CA LEU A 135 1.26 15.74 12.07
C LEU A 135 1.38 16.57 10.80
N ARG A 136 0.24 17.03 10.24
CA ARG A 136 0.22 17.67 8.91
C ARG A 136 1.18 18.85 8.78
N PRO A 137 1.33 19.75 9.76
CA PRO A 137 2.29 20.85 9.67
C PRO A 137 3.76 20.41 9.57
N TYR A 138 4.09 19.17 9.95
CA TYR A 138 5.44 18.61 9.90
C TYR A 138 5.71 17.80 8.63
N TYR A 139 4.69 17.49 7.84
CA TYR A 139 4.77 16.70 6.62
C TYR A 139 4.58 17.57 5.39
N GLU A 140 5.46 18.56 5.19
CA GLU A 140 5.49 19.35 3.96
C GLU A 140 6.18 18.56 2.84
N LEU A 141 5.63 18.63 1.61
CA LEU A 141 6.05 17.79 0.48
C LEU A 141 7.56 17.86 0.20
N ASN A 142 8.17 19.05 0.20
CA ASN A 142 9.60 19.17 -0.08
C ASN A 142 10.44 18.58 1.04
N HIS A 143 10.08 18.79 2.31
CA HIS A 143 10.74 18.11 3.41
C HIS A 143 10.61 16.59 3.28
N VAL A 144 9.41 16.07 3.04
CA VAL A 144 9.19 14.62 2.88
C VAL A 144 10.03 14.03 1.75
N ILE A 145 10.08 14.68 0.57
CA ILE A 145 10.82 14.16 -0.57
C ILE A 145 12.34 14.33 -0.41
N LEU A 146 12.81 15.53 -0.07
CA LEU A 146 14.24 15.85 -0.04
C LEU A 146 14.91 15.39 1.25
N ASP A 147 14.30 15.69 2.38
CA ASP A 147 14.85 15.39 3.71
C ASP A 147 14.42 14.01 4.22
N GLY A 148 13.42 13.37 3.59
CA GLY A 148 12.94 12.04 3.97
C GLY A 148 13.37 10.98 2.97
N VAL A 149 12.67 10.95 1.84
CA VAL A 149 12.82 9.92 0.79
C VAL A 149 14.24 9.89 0.23
N PHE A 150 14.77 11.04 -0.20
CA PHE A 150 16.12 11.13 -0.76
C PHE A 150 17.21 10.99 0.30
N TYR A 151 16.98 11.53 1.51
CA TYR A 151 17.90 11.36 2.64
C TYR A 151 18.08 9.89 3.00
N ALA A 152 17.00 9.13 3.15
CA ALA A 152 17.05 7.70 3.44
C ALA A 152 17.81 6.94 2.36
N ALA A 153 17.54 7.23 1.08
CA ALA A 153 18.26 6.62 -0.04
C ALA A 153 19.74 7.02 -0.11
N GLY A 154 20.07 8.26 0.24
CA GLY A 154 21.45 8.73 0.36
C GLY A 154 22.21 8.02 1.48
N LYS A 155 21.59 7.84 2.65
CA LYS A 155 22.18 7.10 3.78
C LYS A 155 22.36 5.62 3.49
N LEU A 156 21.32 5.00 2.96
CA LEU A 156 21.28 3.56 2.75
C LEU A 156 22.11 3.14 1.54
N TYR A 157 22.08 3.91 0.45
CA TYR A 157 22.68 3.53 -0.84
C TYR A 157 23.76 4.48 -1.36
N GLY A 158 24.01 5.62 -0.70
CA GLY A 158 24.99 6.62 -1.17
C GLY A 158 24.50 7.44 -2.36
N LEU A 159 23.21 7.42 -2.68
CA LEU A 159 22.64 8.19 -3.78
C LEU A 159 22.67 9.70 -3.51
N THR A 160 22.85 10.49 -4.56
CA THR A 160 22.64 11.94 -4.53
C THR A 160 21.74 12.38 -5.68
N PHE A 161 21.03 13.49 -5.47
CA PHE A 161 19.95 13.95 -6.35
C PHE A 161 20.18 15.41 -6.72
N LYS A 162 20.13 15.71 -8.01
CA LYS A 162 20.20 17.08 -8.53
C LYS A 162 18.92 17.38 -9.30
N GLU A 163 18.13 18.34 -8.82
CA GLU A 163 16.96 18.80 -9.56
C GLU A 163 17.37 19.52 -10.85
N ARG A 164 16.62 19.25 -11.92
CA ARG A 164 16.87 19.75 -13.28
C ARG A 164 15.64 20.47 -13.77
N HIS A 165 15.78 21.77 -14.01
CA HIS A 165 14.72 22.63 -14.53
C HIS A 165 14.86 22.91 -16.03
N ASP A 166 15.94 22.43 -16.64
CA ASP A 166 16.27 22.61 -18.06
C ASP A 166 15.73 21.49 -18.96
N LEU A 167 15.19 20.41 -18.37
CA LEU A 167 14.66 19.25 -19.10
C LEU A 167 13.16 19.43 -19.42
N PRO A 168 12.69 18.93 -20.57
CA PRO A 168 11.28 19.03 -20.95
C PRO A 168 10.41 18.15 -20.05
N VAL A 169 9.22 18.67 -19.71
CA VAL A 169 8.22 17.97 -18.89
C VAL A 169 6.89 17.87 -19.63
N TYR A 170 6.13 16.79 -19.37
CA TYR A 170 4.82 16.58 -19.97
C TYR A 170 3.69 17.34 -19.25
N GLN A 171 3.96 17.82 -18.04
CA GLN A 171 3.04 18.64 -17.25
C GLN A 171 3.86 19.61 -16.36
N PRO A 172 3.42 20.87 -16.16
CA PRO A 172 4.27 21.90 -15.53
C PRO A 172 4.69 21.66 -14.07
N ASP A 173 3.96 20.83 -13.32
CA ASP A 173 4.27 20.53 -11.91
C ASP A 173 5.21 19.32 -11.75
N VAL A 174 5.61 18.68 -12.85
CA VAL A 174 6.54 17.55 -12.82
C VAL A 174 7.93 18.05 -12.46
N ARG A 175 8.53 17.41 -11.45
CA ARG A 175 9.92 17.68 -11.05
C ARG A 175 10.83 16.60 -11.61
N VAL A 176 11.98 16.98 -12.15
CA VAL A 176 12.95 16.05 -12.72
C VAL A 176 14.24 16.10 -11.91
N PHE A 177 14.75 14.94 -11.52
CA PHE A 177 15.98 14.78 -10.78
C PHE A 177 16.95 13.89 -11.55
N GLU A 178 18.17 14.37 -11.73
CA GLU A 178 19.29 13.53 -12.12
C GLU A 178 19.84 12.85 -10.87
N VAL A 179 19.92 11.52 -10.91
CA VAL A 179 20.33 10.68 -9.79
C VAL A 179 21.74 10.20 -10.04
N TYR A 180 22.62 10.37 -9.05
CA TYR A 180 24.01 9.96 -9.09
C TYR A 180 24.27 8.86 -8.07
N ASP A 181 25.09 7.89 -8.46
CA ASP A 181 25.52 6.79 -7.59
C ASP A 181 26.60 7.25 -6.58
N ALA A 182 26.95 6.38 -5.64
CA ALA A 182 27.93 6.66 -4.59
C ALA A 182 29.34 7.00 -5.14
N ASP A 183 29.66 6.57 -6.35
CA ASP A 183 30.90 6.89 -7.06
C ASP A 183 30.84 8.20 -7.88
N GLY A 184 29.72 8.93 -7.79
CA GLY A 184 29.47 10.17 -8.51
C GLY A 184 29.06 10.00 -9.97
N LYS A 185 28.87 8.77 -10.47
CA LYS A 185 28.42 8.56 -11.86
C LYS A 185 26.90 8.76 -11.98
N PRO A 186 26.41 9.29 -13.12
CA PRO A 186 24.98 9.34 -13.38
C PRO A 186 24.37 7.94 -13.40
N LEU A 187 23.32 7.72 -12.62
CA LEU A 187 22.61 6.45 -12.50
C LEU A 187 21.31 6.47 -13.31
N ALA A 188 20.47 7.49 -13.10
CA ALA A 188 19.10 7.52 -13.63
C ALA A 188 18.56 8.95 -13.76
N LEU A 189 17.42 9.10 -14.45
CA LEU A 189 16.51 10.21 -14.23
C LEU A 189 15.29 9.74 -13.43
N PHE A 190 14.92 10.53 -12.43
CA PHE A 190 13.71 10.33 -11.63
C PHE A 190 12.75 11.51 -11.83
N LEU A 191 11.47 11.21 -12.11
CA LEU A 191 10.42 12.19 -12.26
C LEU A 191 9.40 12.05 -11.13
N GLY A 192 9.04 13.17 -10.50
CA GLY A 192 7.99 13.23 -9.48
C GLY A 192 6.78 14.02 -9.98
N ASP A 193 5.60 13.37 -10.05
CA ASP A 193 4.32 13.97 -10.44
C ASP A 193 3.28 13.77 -9.33
N TYR A 194 3.27 14.69 -8.36
CA TYR A 194 2.65 14.44 -7.06
C TYR A 194 1.16 14.75 -6.97
N TYR A 195 0.64 15.65 -7.82
CA TYR A 195 -0.68 16.24 -7.61
C TYR A 195 -1.81 15.56 -8.37
N ALA A 196 -2.97 15.47 -7.72
CA ALA A 196 -4.23 15.07 -8.35
C ALA A 196 -4.70 16.10 -9.37
N ARG A 197 -5.28 15.62 -10.49
CA ARG A 197 -5.90 16.45 -11.52
C ARG A 197 -6.89 15.62 -12.35
N PRO A 198 -7.90 16.25 -13.01
CA PRO A 198 -8.92 15.51 -13.77
C PRO A 198 -8.37 14.57 -14.85
N SER A 199 -7.24 14.92 -15.48
CA SER A 199 -6.61 14.09 -16.52
C SER A 199 -5.75 12.95 -15.99
N LYS A 200 -5.54 12.84 -14.68
CA LYS A 200 -4.72 11.81 -14.04
C LYS A 200 -5.63 10.77 -13.38
N ARG A 201 -5.39 9.48 -13.66
CA ARG A 201 -6.07 8.39 -12.97
C ARG A 201 -5.78 8.43 -11.46
N GLY A 202 -6.72 7.95 -10.65
CA GLY A 202 -6.54 7.87 -9.20
C GLY A 202 -5.54 6.79 -8.76
N GLY A 203 -5.10 6.86 -7.49
CA GLY A 203 -4.12 5.95 -6.89
C GLY A 203 -2.72 6.55 -6.84
N ALA A 204 -1.71 5.71 -6.67
CA ALA A 204 -0.31 6.04 -6.90
C ALA A 204 0.33 4.92 -7.71
N TRP A 205 1.39 5.23 -8.47
CA TRP A 205 2.15 4.22 -9.20
C TRP A 205 3.53 4.71 -9.62
N MET A 206 4.39 3.74 -9.89
CA MET A 206 5.67 3.90 -10.56
C MET A 206 5.59 3.37 -12.00
N ASN A 207 6.28 4.02 -12.93
CA ASN A 207 6.59 3.44 -14.24
C ASN A 207 7.98 3.82 -14.72
N ALA A 208 8.49 3.09 -15.71
CA ALA A 208 9.69 3.44 -16.46
C ALA A 208 9.32 3.99 -17.84
N TYR A 209 9.86 5.15 -18.22
CA TYR A 209 9.83 5.65 -19.60
C TYR A 209 10.97 5.04 -20.42
N VAL A 210 12.11 4.82 -19.79
CA VAL A 210 13.23 4.06 -20.34
C VAL A 210 13.64 3.03 -19.30
N GLN A 211 13.67 1.75 -19.69
CA GLN A 211 14.18 0.66 -18.85
C GLN A 211 15.70 0.61 -18.92
N GLN A 212 16.33 0.16 -17.85
CA GLN A 212 17.77 -0.13 -17.87
C GLN A 212 18.03 -1.36 -18.74
N SER A 213 19.06 -1.32 -19.57
CA SER A 213 19.46 -2.49 -20.35
C SER A 213 20.94 -2.47 -20.68
N GLY A 214 21.66 -3.53 -20.31
CA GLY A 214 23.03 -3.76 -20.75
C GLY A 214 23.14 -4.06 -22.26
N LEU A 215 22.12 -4.66 -22.86
CA LEU A 215 22.06 -4.96 -24.31
C LEU A 215 22.00 -3.68 -25.15
N PHE A 216 21.18 -2.72 -24.73
CA PHE A 216 21.01 -1.45 -25.46
C PHE A 216 21.84 -0.30 -24.89
N GLY A 217 22.56 -0.52 -23.78
CA GLY A 217 23.33 0.52 -23.09
C GLY A 217 22.46 1.63 -22.49
N THR A 218 21.18 1.38 -22.22
CA THR A 218 20.26 2.39 -21.70
C THR A 218 20.32 2.49 -20.18
N LYS A 219 20.27 3.72 -19.67
CA LYS A 219 20.06 4.02 -18.25
C LYS A 219 18.57 4.25 -17.96
N PRO A 220 18.09 3.93 -16.75
CA PRO A 220 16.68 4.02 -16.44
C PRO A 220 16.20 5.48 -16.33
N VAL A 221 15.00 5.73 -16.86
CA VAL A 221 14.22 6.96 -16.66
C VAL A 221 12.90 6.53 -16.04
N VAL A 222 12.71 6.84 -14.76
CA VAL A 222 11.59 6.36 -13.95
C VAL A 222 10.76 7.50 -13.39
N ALA A 223 9.50 7.25 -13.09
CA ALA A 223 8.57 8.24 -12.58
C ALA A 223 7.71 7.69 -11.46
N ASN A 224 7.44 8.53 -10.45
CA ASN A 224 6.41 8.30 -9.44
C ASN A 224 5.25 9.28 -9.66
N HIS A 225 4.04 8.75 -9.56
CA HIS A 225 2.81 9.51 -9.68
C HIS A 225 1.99 9.34 -8.42
N LEU A 226 1.69 10.45 -7.74
CA LEU A 226 0.76 10.50 -6.62
C LEU A 226 -0.48 11.31 -6.99
N ASN A 227 -1.45 11.34 -6.08
CA ASN A 227 -2.71 12.08 -6.20
C ASN A 227 -2.97 12.96 -4.97
N ILE A 228 -1.95 13.69 -4.53
CA ILE A 228 -2.05 14.66 -3.43
C ILE A 228 -2.90 15.86 -3.90
N PRO A 229 -3.84 16.39 -3.10
CA PRO A 229 -4.55 17.62 -3.45
C PRO A 229 -3.58 18.78 -3.65
N LYS A 230 -3.67 19.46 -4.80
CA LYS A 230 -2.83 20.64 -5.06
C LYS A 230 -3.31 21.82 -4.22
N PRO A 231 -2.45 22.46 -3.41
CA PRO A 231 -2.84 23.63 -2.63
C PRO A 231 -3.00 24.87 -3.53
N PRO A 232 -3.67 25.94 -3.04
CA PRO A 232 -3.67 27.24 -3.70
C PRO A 232 -2.25 27.81 -3.89
N PRO A 233 -2.04 28.74 -4.84
CA PRO A 233 -0.75 29.40 -5.01
C PRO A 233 -0.25 30.04 -3.70
N GLY A 234 1.00 29.77 -3.34
CA GLY A 234 1.63 30.30 -2.13
C GLY A 234 1.41 29.49 -0.84
N GLU A 235 0.51 28.50 -0.86
CA GLU A 235 0.27 27.62 0.28
C GLU A 235 1.14 26.36 0.23
N PRO A 236 1.60 25.82 1.38
CA PRO A 236 2.40 24.61 1.43
C PRO A 236 1.58 23.38 1.04
N THR A 237 2.25 22.36 0.49
CA THR A 237 1.62 21.04 0.32
C THR A 237 1.86 20.23 1.58
N LEU A 238 0.84 20.15 2.45
CA LEU A 238 0.89 19.39 3.70
C LEU A 238 0.24 18.02 3.52
N LEU A 239 1.02 16.97 3.73
CA LEU A 239 0.65 15.58 3.50
C LEU A 239 -0.03 14.98 4.73
N THR A 240 -0.89 14.00 4.51
CA THR A 240 -1.28 13.03 5.56
C THR A 240 -0.15 12.02 5.80
N HIS A 241 -0.22 11.28 6.90
CA HIS A 241 0.72 10.18 7.15
C HIS A 241 0.65 9.11 6.05
N ASP A 242 -0.55 8.79 5.56
CA ASP A 242 -0.73 7.87 4.43
C ASP A 242 -0.09 8.38 3.13
N GLU A 243 -0.12 9.69 2.85
CA GLU A 243 0.52 10.29 1.68
C GLU A 243 2.06 10.26 1.80
N VAL A 244 2.61 10.44 3.01
CA VAL A 244 4.04 10.25 3.28
C VAL A 244 4.44 8.79 3.00
N ARG A 245 3.72 7.83 3.59
CA ARG A 245 3.96 6.40 3.37
C ARG A 245 3.88 6.05 1.87
N THR A 246 2.90 6.60 1.15
CA THR A 246 2.75 6.42 -0.30
C THR A 246 3.96 6.95 -1.07
N ALA A 247 4.54 8.10 -0.68
CA ALA A 247 5.74 8.63 -1.33
C ALA A 247 6.94 7.67 -1.15
N PHE A 248 7.13 7.10 0.04
CA PHE A 248 8.16 6.09 0.27
C PHE A 248 7.89 4.79 -0.49
N HIS A 249 6.64 4.33 -0.53
CA HIS A 249 6.23 3.14 -1.29
C HIS A 249 6.61 3.24 -2.76
N GLU A 250 6.16 4.30 -3.44
CA GLU A 250 6.44 4.49 -4.87
C GLU A 250 7.93 4.69 -5.14
N PHE A 251 8.65 5.29 -4.20
CA PHE A 251 10.10 5.45 -4.33
C PHE A 251 10.86 4.13 -4.16
N GLY A 252 10.32 3.17 -3.41
CA GLY A 252 10.88 1.82 -3.37
C GLY A 252 10.81 1.11 -4.73
N HIS A 253 9.70 1.27 -5.47
CA HIS A 253 9.67 0.85 -6.89
C HIS A 253 10.66 1.65 -7.74
N ALA A 254 10.80 2.97 -7.52
CA ALA A 254 11.76 3.78 -8.25
C ALA A 254 13.19 3.28 -8.03
N LEU A 255 13.58 2.97 -6.79
CA LEU A 255 14.86 2.36 -6.44
C LEU A 255 15.07 1.02 -7.13
N HIS A 256 14.05 0.15 -7.15
CA HIS A 256 14.10 -1.13 -7.87
C HIS A 256 14.35 -0.93 -9.38
N GLY A 257 13.72 0.09 -9.99
CA GLY A 257 13.98 0.47 -11.37
C GLY A 257 15.37 1.07 -11.61
N MET A 258 15.80 2.00 -10.75
CA MET A 258 17.07 2.72 -10.88
C MET A 258 18.29 1.83 -10.67
N PHE A 259 18.21 0.86 -9.76
CA PHE A 259 19.33 -0.02 -9.44
C PHE A 259 19.49 -1.21 -10.38
N SER A 260 18.51 -1.45 -11.27
CA SER A 260 18.55 -2.53 -12.27
C SER A 260 19.93 -2.59 -12.94
N ASN A 261 20.55 -3.77 -12.93
CA ASN A 261 21.83 -4.02 -13.60
C ASN A 261 21.78 -5.37 -14.33
N VAL A 262 20.92 -5.42 -15.36
CA VAL A 262 20.69 -6.63 -16.15
C VAL A 262 21.08 -6.42 -17.60
N LYS A 263 21.41 -7.51 -18.29
CA LYS A 263 21.70 -7.48 -19.73
C LYS A 263 20.43 -7.25 -20.56
N TYR A 264 19.39 -8.05 -20.33
CA TYR A 264 18.20 -8.06 -21.19
C TYR A 264 17.04 -7.23 -20.59
N PRO A 265 16.36 -6.39 -21.39
CA PRO A 265 15.30 -5.50 -20.91
C PRO A 265 14.08 -6.27 -20.36
N ARG A 266 13.86 -7.51 -20.82
CA ARG A 266 12.80 -8.40 -20.29
C ARG A 266 12.89 -8.61 -18.77
N PHE A 267 14.07 -8.45 -18.19
CA PHE A 267 14.33 -8.64 -16.77
C PHE A 267 14.60 -7.31 -16.04
N SER A 268 14.46 -6.16 -16.69
CA SER A 268 14.86 -4.87 -16.11
C SER A 268 13.94 -4.43 -14.98
N GLY A 269 14.56 -3.97 -13.90
CA GLY A 269 13.89 -3.28 -12.79
C GLY A 269 12.72 -4.07 -12.24
N THR A 270 11.53 -3.48 -12.27
CA THR A 270 10.29 -4.05 -11.73
C THR A 270 9.67 -5.17 -12.58
N SER A 271 10.41 -5.74 -13.55
CA SER A 271 9.97 -6.87 -14.37
C SER A 271 10.14 -8.21 -13.63
N VAL A 272 9.46 -8.33 -12.49
CA VAL A 272 9.45 -9.48 -11.57
C VAL A 272 8.00 -9.98 -11.39
N PRO A 273 7.78 -11.17 -10.77
CA PRO A 273 6.44 -11.61 -10.39
C PRO A 273 5.68 -10.55 -9.60
N ARG A 274 4.37 -10.49 -9.79
CA ARG A 274 3.50 -9.49 -9.17
C ARG A 274 3.47 -9.62 -7.65
N ASP A 275 3.52 -10.84 -7.13
CA ASP A 275 3.58 -11.10 -5.69
C ASP A 275 4.96 -10.87 -5.06
N PHE A 276 5.94 -10.45 -5.86
CA PHE A 276 7.24 -9.98 -5.41
C PHE A 276 7.49 -8.49 -5.68
N VAL A 277 6.83 -7.89 -6.68
CA VAL A 277 7.12 -6.49 -7.08
C VAL A 277 6.80 -5.49 -5.98
N GLU A 278 5.83 -5.81 -5.12
CA GLU A 278 5.40 -4.96 -4.00
C GLU A 278 6.36 -5.02 -2.81
N TYR A 279 7.26 -6.01 -2.75
CA TYR A 279 8.18 -6.14 -1.62
C TYR A 279 9.18 -4.97 -1.57
N PRO A 280 9.91 -4.62 -2.65
CA PRO A 280 10.78 -3.45 -2.66
C PRO A 280 10.08 -2.10 -2.39
N SER A 281 8.80 -1.96 -2.75
CA SER A 281 8.03 -0.75 -2.43
C SER A 281 7.67 -0.71 -0.95
N GLN A 282 7.08 -1.78 -0.42
CA GLN A 282 6.64 -1.85 0.97
C GLN A 282 7.80 -1.78 1.97
N VAL A 283 8.91 -2.48 1.72
CA VAL A 283 10.07 -2.41 2.61
C VAL A 283 10.66 -1.00 2.70
N ASN A 284 10.53 -0.19 1.63
CA ASN A 284 11.01 1.19 1.66
C ASN A 284 10.13 2.10 2.55
N GLU A 285 8.88 1.69 2.84
CA GLU A 285 7.98 2.42 3.73
C GLU A 285 8.49 2.47 5.18
N MET A 286 9.28 1.48 5.60
CA MET A 286 9.84 1.43 6.97
C MET A 286 10.66 2.69 7.31
N TRP A 287 11.26 3.32 6.29
CA TRP A 287 12.07 4.52 6.47
C TRP A 287 11.24 5.76 6.80
N ALA A 288 9.94 5.77 6.47
CA ALA A 288 9.04 6.87 6.80
C ALA A 288 8.88 7.06 8.32
N THR A 289 9.00 5.97 9.09
CA THR A 289 8.88 5.97 10.55
C THR A 289 10.20 5.62 11.25
N TRP A 290 11.28 5.38 10.51
CA TRP A 290 12.58 5.13 11.10
C TRP A 290 13.07 6.38 11.86
N PRO A 291 13.40 6.32 13.17
CA PRO A 291 13.57 7.52 13.99
C PRO A 291 14.57 8.54 13.45
N GLU A 292 15.70 8.10 12.89
CA GLU A 292 16.70 9.00 12.27
C GLU A 292 16.13 9.73 11.04
N VAL A 293 15.41 9.03 10.18
CA VAL A 293 14.84 9.60 8.94
C VAL A 293 13.68 10.50 9.27
N LEU A 294 12.75 10.03 10.10
CA LEU A 294 11.56 10.79 10.51
C LEU A 294 11.95 12.11 11.18
N LYS A 295 12.94 12.09 12.09
CA LYS A 295 13.48 13.32 12.71
C LYS A 295 14.09 14.29 11.69
N ASN A 296 14.63 13.78 10.56
CA ASN A 296 15.25 14.63 9.55
C ASN A 296 14.23 15.40 8.70
N PHE A 297 13.09 14.81 8.36
CA PHE A 297 12.08 15.44 7.51
C PHE A 297 10.87 16.01 8.24
N ALA A 298 10.54 15.52 9.43
CA ALA A 298 9.40 16.00 10.20
C ALA A 298 9.68 17.36 10.85
N LYS A 299 9.64 18.41 10.03
CA LYS A 299 9.91 19.80 10.42
C LYS A 299 8.70 20.66 10.14
N HIS A 300 8.33 21.50 11.10
CA HIS A 300 7.17 22.35 10.98
C HIS A 300 7.35 23.36 9.84
N TYR A 301 6.46 23.35 8.84
CA TYR A 301 6.64 24.08 7.58
C TYR A 301 6.87 25.60 7.71
N LYS A 302 6.40 26.23 8.80
CA LYS A 302 6.60 27.67 9.05
C LYS A 302 7.85 27.99 9.86
N THR A 303 8.21 27.13 10.80
CA THR A 303 9.21 27.46 11.83
C THR A 303 10.51 26.70 11.63
N GLY A 304 10.50 25.60 10.86
CA GLY A 304 11.63 24.69 10.70
C GLY A 304 11.91 23.82 11.92
N GLU A 305 11.18 24.02 13.03
CA GLU A 305 11.35 23.26 14.26
C GLU A 305 11.03 21.78 14.05
N PRO A 306 11.83 20.86 14.61
CA PRO A 306 11.58 19.43 14.51
C PRO A 306 10.29 19.05 15.25
N MET A 307 9.66 17.97 14.81
CA MET A 307 8.54 17.36 15.51
C MET A 307 8.94 17.03 16.96
N PRO A 308 8.14 17.45 17.97
CA PRO A 308 8.42 17.11 19.35
C PRO A 308 8.45 15.60 19.56
N GLN A 309 9.40 15.10 20.36
CA GLN A 309 9.53 13.66 20.65
C GLN A 309 8.22 13.06 21.19
N ALA A 310 7.49 13.80 22.03
CA ALA A 310 6.20 13.35 22.56
C ALA A 310 5.12 13.15 21.47
N LEU A 311 5.21 13.85 20.32
CA LEU A 311 4.32 13.63 19.19
C LEU A 311 4.77 12.41 18.37
N LEU A 312 6.08 12.22 18.21
CA LEU A 312 6.67 11.03 17.59
C LEU A 312 6.28 9.74 18.35
N ASP A 313 6.44 9.72 19.67
CA ASP A 313 6.09 8.57 20.51
C ASP A 313 4.60 8.19 20.38
N LYS A 314 3.72 9.18 20.16
CA LYS A 314 2.29 8.95 19.89
C LYS A 314 2.03 8.31 18.53
N VAL A 315 2.80 8.68 17.50
CA VAL A 315 2.73 8.03 16.18
C VAL A 315 3.09 6.56 16.31
N GLU A 316 4.18 6.26 17.01
CA GLU A 316 4.62 4.88 17.26
C GLU A 316 3.57 4.10 18.06
N ALA A 317 3.03 4.68 19.14
CA ALA A 317 1.99 4.04 19.96
C ALA A 317 0.69 3.78 19.18
N ALA A 318 0.39 4.58 18.17
CA ALA A 318 -0.80 4.46 17.33
C ALA A 318 -0.56 3.60 16.07
N GLU A 319 0.62 3.01 15.86
CA GLU A 319 0.94 2.26 14.63
C GLU A 319 -0.02 1.07 14.41
N LYS A 320 -0.40 0.39 15.49
CA LYS A 320 -1.36 -0.74 15.46
C LYS A 320 -2.82 -0.30 15.48
N PHE A 321 -3.08 1.00 15.60
CA PHE A 321 -4.44 1.51 15.60
C PHE A 321 -5.10 1.27 14.24
N ASN A 322 -6.37 0.84 14.28
CA ASN A 322 -7.21 0.63 13.10
C ASN A 322 -6.71 -0.50 12.16
N GLN A 323 -5.84 -1.40 12.65
CA GLN A 323 -5.35 -2.53 11.85
C GLN A 323 -6.45 -3.55 11.55
N GLY A 324 -7.48 -3.66 12.39
CA GLY A 324 -8.66 -4.47 12.11
C GLY A 324 -9.36 -4.00 10.84
N TYR A 325 -9.68 -2.69 10.76
CA TYR A 325 -10.21 -2.06 9.55
C TYR A 325 -9.30 -2.26 8.34
N LYS A 326 -8.06 -1.77 8.43
CA LYS A 326 -7.09 -1.75 7.31
C LYS A 326 -6.85 -3.14 6.73
N THR A 327 -6.72 -4.15 7.60
CA THR A 327 -6.51 -5.53 7.19
C THR A 327 -7.80 -6.14 6.62
N THR A 328 -8.96 -5.89 7.25
CA THR A 328 -10.24 -6.43 6.78
C THR A 328 -10.63 -5.89 5.41
N GLU A 329 -10.58 -4.57 5.17
CA GLU A 329 -10.96 -4.02 3.86
C GLU A 329 -10.05 -4.55 2.73
N TYR A 330 -8.78 -4.79 3.03
CA TYR A 330 -7.80 -5.35 2.10
C TYR A 330 -8.08 -6.83 1.81
N LEU A 331 -8.29 -7.64 2.86
CA LEU A 331 -8.61 -9.07 2.71
C LEU A 331 -9.93 -9.26 1.98
N SER A 332 -10.95 -8.46 2.28
CA SER A 332 -12.23 -8.46 1.56
C SER A 332 -12.05 -8.22 0.06
N ALA A 333 -11.21 -7.25 -0.33
CA ALA A 333 -10.91 -7.00 -1.74
C ALA A 333 -10.09 -8.15 -2.37
N SER A 334 -9.13 -8.73 -1.64
CA SER A 334 -8.31 -9.85 -2.13
C SER A 334 -9.12 -11.12 -2.35
N LEU A 335 -10.01 -11.45 -1.40
CA LEU A 335 -10.92 -12.59 -1.48
C LEU A 335 -11.97 -12.39 -2.58
N LEU A 336 -12.43 -11.16 -2.80
CA LEU A 336 -13.30 -10.82 -3.92
C LEU A 336 -12.59 -11.00 -5.27
N ASP A 337 -11.34 -10.55 -5.39
CA ASP A 337 -10.50 -10.78 -6.59
C ASP A 337 -10.33 -12.28 -6.88
N GLN A 338 -9.98 -13.07 -5.86
CA GLN A 338 -9.85 -14.52 -5.99
C GLN A 338 -11.18 -15.18 -6.40
N SER A 339 -12.29 -14.76 -5.79
CA SER A 339 -13.62 -15.29 -6.11
C SER A 339 -13.98 -15.08 -7.58
N TRP A 340 -13.72 -13.90 -8.15
CA TRP A 340 -13.97 -13.62 -9.57
C TRP A 340 -13.11 -14.46 -10.52
N HIS A 341 -11.86 -14.73 -10.15
CA HIS A 341 -10.89 -15.34 -11.07
C HIS A 341 -10.70 -16.85 -10.90
N GLN A 342 -11.35 -17.44 -9.89
CA GLN A 342 -11.45 -18.89 -9.72
C GLN A 342 -12.72 -19.48 -10.38
N LEU A 343 -13.57 -18.65 -11.02
CA LEU A 343 -14.74 -19.09 -11.77
C LEU A 343 -14.34 -19.86 -13.04
N ASN A 344 -15.06 -20.95 -13.33
CA ASN A 344 -15.06 -21.55 -14.66
C ASN A 344 -16.07 -20.84 -15.57
N PRO A 345 -15.98 -21.00 -16.90
CA PRO A 345 -16.95 -20.40 -17.84
C PRO A 345 -18.44 -20.62 -17.49
N PRO A 346 -18.91 -21.83 -17.09
CA PRO A 346 -20.32 -22.03 -16.72
C PRO A 346 -20.72 -21.37 -15.38
N ASP A 347 -19.75 -21.04 -14.53
CA ASP A 347 -20.00 -20.51 -13.18
C ASP A 347 -20.10 -18.97 -13.16
N VAL A 348 -19.84 -18.31 -14.29
CA VAL A 348 -19.90 -16.85 -14.39
C VAL A 348 -21.33 -16.36 -14.09
N PRO A 349 -21.50 -15.48 -13.10
CA PRO A 349 -22.83 -15.08 -12.64
C PRO A 349 -23.54 -14.19 -13.67
N LYS A 350 -24.88 -14.21 -13.66
CA LYS A 350 -25.69 -13.24 -14.42
C LYS A 350 -25.80 -11.89 -13.71
N ASP A 351 -25.73 -11.90 -12.38
CA ASP A 351 -25.79 -10.70 -11.53
C ASP A 351 -24.48 -10.53 -10.75
N ALA A 352 -23.68 -9.57 -11.17
CA ALA A 352 -22.40 -9.26 -10.54
C ALA A 352 -22.53 -8.68 -9.12
N MET A 353 -23.63 -7.99 -8.80
CA MET A 353 -23.83 -7.43 -7.48
C MET A 353 -24.19 -8.53 -6.48
N ALA A 354 -25.09 -9.44 -6.87
CA ALA A 354 -25.42 -10.60 -6.05
C ALA A 354 -24.20 -11.50 -5.83
N PHE A 355 -23.38 -11.70 -6.87
CA PHE A 355 -22.13 -12.45 -6.76
C PHE A 355 -21.16 -11.83 -5.75
N GLU A 356 -20.94 -10.52 -5.80
CA GLU A 356 -20.03 -9.84 -4.86
C GLU A 356 -20.48 -10.01 -3.41
N THR A 357 -21.77 -9.79 -3.12
CA THR A 357 -22.33 -9.99 -1.78
C THR A 357 -22.11 -11.43 -1.30
N GLU A 358 -22.43 -12.40 -2.13
CA GLU A 358 -22.27 -13.82 -1.80
C GLU A 358 -20.81 -14.21 -1.59
N ALA A 359 -19.89 -13.70 -2.40
CA ALA A 359 -18.47 -13.95 -2.29
C ALA A 359 -17.90 -13.44 -0.95
N LEU A 360 -18.25 -12.22 -0.56
CA LEU A 360 -17.84 -11.64 0.72
C LEU A 360 -18.44 -12.39 1.91
N HIS A 361 -19.71 -12.80 1.79
CA HIS A 361 -20.40 -13.58 2.82
C HIS A 361 -19.75 -14.95 3.04
N LYS A 362 -19.54 -15.72 1.96
CA LYS A 362 -18.86 -17.03 2.01
C LYS A 362 -17.45 -16.94 2.57
N ALA A 363 -16.74 -15.87 2.27
CA ALA A 363 -15.38 -15.63 2.76
C ALA A 363 -15.34 -15.17 4.23
N GLY A 364 -16.48 -14.96 4.89
CA GLY A 364 -16.55 -14.56 6.31
C GLY A 364 -16.12 -13.12 6.57
N VAL A 365 -16.06 -12.29 5.52
CA VAL A 365 -15.57 -10.89 5.56
C VAL A 365 -16.67 -9.86 5.26
N ASP A 366 -17.92 -10.31 5.15
CA ASP A 366 -19.10 -9.45 5.05
C ASP A 366 -19.39 -8.75 6.40
N PHE A 367 -18.67 -7.65 6.64
CA PHE A 367 -18.87 -6.78 7.78
C PHE A 367 -19.15 -5.35 7.30
N SER A 368 -20.42 -4.96 7.26
CA SER A 368 -20.91 -3.70 6.67
C SER A 368 -20.14 -2.41 7.06
N PRO A 369 -19.69 -2.21 8.31
CA PRO A 369 -18.85 -1.07 8.66
C PRO A 369 -17.49 -1.02 7.94
N VAL A 370 -17.00 -2.16 7.45
CA VAL A 370 -15.73 -2.31 6.74
C VAL A 370 -15.95 -2.96 5.37
N PRO A 371 -16.48 -2.21 4.39
CA PRO A 371 -16.61 -2.70 3.02
C PRO A 371 -15.24 -3.03 2.42
N PRO A 372 -15.16 -3.81 1.32
CA PRO A 372 -13.89 -4.06 0.65
C PRO A 372 -13.25 -2.74 0.18
N ARG A 373 -11.91 -2.69 0.25
CA ARG A 373 -11.11 -1.52 -0.16
C ARG A 373 -11.44 -1.07 -1.58
N TYR A 374 -11.79 -2.03 -2.43
CA TYR A 374 -12.41 -1.82 -3.74
C TYR A 374 -13.59 -2.79 -3.93
N ARG A 375 -14.74 -2.28 -4.39
CA ARG A 375 -15.80 -3.12 -4.96
C ARG A 375 -15.53 -3.35 -6.44
N SER A 376 -16.10 -4.42 -6.99
CA SER A 376 -15.84 -4.95 -8.34
C SER A 376 -15.82 -3.86 -9.43
N PHE A 377 -16.80 -2.95 -9.41
CA PHE A 377 -17.05 -1.97 -10.48
C PHE A 377 -16.09 -0.76 -10.48
N TYR A 378 -15.26 -0.64 -9.46
CA TYR A 378 -14.18 0.34 -9.42
C TYR A 378 -12.86 -0.30 -8.99
N PHE A 379 -12.76 -1.63 -9.09
CA PHE A 379 -11.56 -2.38 -8.75
C PHE A 379 -10.59 -2.42 -9.93
N SER A 380 -9.99 -1.26 -10.21
CA SER A 380 -9.07 -1.10 -11.34
C SER A 380 -7.90 -2.08 -11.33
N HIS A 381 -7.38 -2.44 -10.15
CA HIS A 381 -6.29 -3.40 -10.01
C HIS A 381 -6.64 -4.76 -10.65
N ALA A 382 -7.81 -5.30 -10.32
CA ALA A 382 -8.27 -6.60 -10.77
C ALA A 382 -8.80 -6.57 -12.22
N PHE A 383 -9.52 -5.53 -12.63
CA PHE A 383 -10.22 -5.53 -13.92
C PHE A 383 -9.60 -4.67 -15.03
N ALA A 384 -8.75 -3.71 -14.71
CA ALA A 384 -8.11 -2.81 -15.68
C ALA A 384 -6.58 -2.72 -15.53
N GLY A 385 -6.01 -3.41 -14.55
CA GLY A 385 -4.60 -3.39 -14.20
C GLY A 385 -3.98 -4.79 -14.21
N GLY A 386 -2.74 -4.88 -13.74
CA GLY A 386 -1.94 -6.09 -13.76
C GLY A 386 -2.12 -7.04 -12.58
N TYR A 387 -3.21 -6.92 -11.80
CA TYR A 387 -3.42 -7.63 -10.53
C TYR A 387 -4.67 -8.53 -10.55
N SER A 388 -5.18 -8.93 -11.72
CA SER A 388 -6.25 -9.94 -11.79
C SER A 388 -5.78 -11.26 -11.18
N ALA A 389 -6.54 -11.80 -10.23
CA ALA A 389 -6.14 -12.94 -9.37
C ALA A 389 -4.82 -12.72 -8.63
N GLY A 390 -4.43 -11.45 -8.45
CA GLY A 390 -3.12 -11.05 -7.96
C GLY A 390 -3.19 -9.98 -6.89
N TYR A 391 -4.37 -9.57 -6.41
CA TYR A 391 -4.44 -8.54 -5.38
C TYR A 391 -3.88 -9.01 -4.02
N TYR A 392 -3.82 -10.33 -3.80
CA TYR A 392 -3.13 -10.97 -2.67
C TYR A 392 -1.62 -10.62 -2.62
N SER A 393 -1.04 -10.20 -3.75
CA SER A 393 0.38 -9.86 -3.91
C SER A 393 0.88 -8.87 -2.87
N TYR A 394 0.06 -7.89 -2.48
CA TYR A 394 0.44 -6.92 -1.47
C TYR A 394 0.71 -7.57 -0.11
N LEU A 395 -0.13 -8.51 0.33
CA LEU A 395 0.06 -9.20 1.60
C LEU A 395 1.18 -10.23 1.52
N TRP A 396 1.31 -10.89 0.37
CA TRP A 396 2.38 -11.85 0.10
C TRP A 396 3.76 -11.17 0.16
N SER A 397 3.90 -10.05 -0.55
CA SER A 397 5.11 -9.22 -0.48
C SER A 397 5.33 -8.61 0.91
N GLU A 398 4.28 -8.33 1.67
CA GLU A 398 4.42 -7.78 3.01
C GLU A 398 5.02 -8.78 4.00
N VAL A 399 4.90 -10.09 3.74
CA VAL A 399 5.67 -11.12 4.49
C VAL A 399 7.16 -10.87 4.31
N LEU A 400 7.61 -10.66 3.07
CA LEU A 400 9.02 -10.43 2.74
C LEU A 400 9.52 -9.09 3.30
N ASP A 401 8.70 -8.04 3.22
CA ASP A 401 8.98 -6.75 3.82
C ASP A 401 9.12 -6.86 5.34
N ALA A 402 8.10 -7.38 6.04
CA ALA A 402 8.12 -7.45 7.49
C ALA A 402 9.31 -8.25 8.04
N ASP A 403 9.66 -9.34 7.39
CA ASP A 403 10.87 -10.11 7.68
C ASP A 403 12.15 -9.29 7.42
N THR A 404 12.21 -8.55 6.32
CA THR A 404 13.35 -7.67 6.00
C THR A 404 13.53 -6.55 7.01
N VAL A 405 12.45 -5.97 7.53
CA VAL A 405 12.55 -4.96 8.58
C VAL A 405 13.24 -5.53 9.81
N GLU A 406 12.90 -6.76 10.21
CA GLU A 406 13.56 -7.43 11.34
C GLU A 406 15.04 -7.73 11.01
N TRP A 407 15.34 -8.21 9.79
CA TRP A 407 16.72 -8.39 9.35
C TRP A 407 17.53 -7.08 9.44
N ILE A 408 16.98 -5.95 8.97
CA ILE A 408 17.66 -4.66 9.03
C ILE A 408 17.90 -4.23 10.49
N LYS A 409 16.93 -4.42 11.39
CA LYS A 409 17.10 -4.13 12.82
C LYS A 409 18.21 -4.98 13.44
N GLU A 410 18.21 -6.28 13.18
CA GLU A 410 19.24 -7.23 13.66
C GLU A 410 20.65 -6.86 13.18
N HIS A 411 20.76 -6.25 11.99
CA HIS A 411 22.03 -5.84 11.39
C HIS A 411 22.39 -4.37 11.67
N GLY A 412 21.78 -3.76 12.69
CA GLY A 412 22.13 -2.44 13.19
C GLY A 412 21.53 -1.26 12.40
N GLY A 413 20.47 -1.49 11.63
CA GLY A 413 19.60 -0.44 11.11
C GLY A 413 20.08 0.22 9.81
N LEU A 414 19.86 1.54 9.73
CA LEU A 414 20.21 2.40 8.58
C LEU A 414 21.72 2.52 8.40
N LYS A 415 22.32 1.48 7.82
CA LYS A 415 23.76 1.44 7.53
C LYS A 415 24.03 1.22 6.06
N ARG A 416 25.13 1.80 5.58
CA ARG A 416 25.53 1.68 4.18
C ARG A 416 25.79 0.22 3.78
N GLU A 417 26.44 -0.57 4.63
CA GLU A 417 26.68 -2.00 4.39
C GLU A 417 25.38 -2.81 4.12
N ASN A 418 24.30 -2.49 4.86
CA ASN A 418 23.01 -3.16 4.70
C ASN A 418 22.36 -2.80 3.35
N GLY A 419 22.43 -1.53 2.97
CA GLY A 419 21.92 -1.09 1.66
C GLY A 419 22.73 -1.61 0.48
N ASP A 420 24.06 -1.77 0.64
CA ASP A 420 24.93 -2.36 -0.39
C ASP A 420 24.54 -3.81 -0.64
N ARG A 421 24.36 -4.56 0.45
CA ARG A 421 23.89 -5.93 0.39
C ARG A 421 22.52 -6.02 -0.28
N PHE A 422 21.54 -5.23 0.19
CA PHE A 422 20.18 -5.27 -0.34
C PHE A 422 20.13 -4.89 -1.82
N ARG A 423 20.89 -3.87 -2.24
CA ARG A 423 21.04 -3.50 -3.64
C ARG A 423 21.66 -4.63 -4.48
N ALA A 424 22.79 -5.17 -4.02
CA ALA A 424 23.56 -6.16 -4.78
C ALA A 424 22.86 -7.52 -4.89
N MET A 425 22.12 -7.91 -3.85
CA MET A 425 21.46 -9.21 -3.77
C MET A 425 20.03 -9.18 -4.30
N LEU A 426 19.36 -8.03 -4.30
CA LEU A 426 17.94 -7.95 -4.63
C LEU A 426 17.62 -6.88 -5.67
N LEU A 427 17.73 -5.59 -5.33
CA LEU A 427 17.22 -4.49 -6.17
C LEU A 427 17.90 -4.37 -7.54
N SER A 428 19.15 -4.82 -7.67
CA SER A 428 19.87 -4.77 -8.95
C SER A 428 19.56 -5.92 -9.90
N ARG A 429 18.86 -6.95 -9.42
CA ARG A 429 18.67 -8.21 -10.15
C ARG A 429 17.45 -8.21 -11.06
N GLY A 430 16.45 -7.38 -10.78
CA GLY A 430 15.16 -7.42 -11.48
C GLY A 430 14.66 -8.86 -11.64
N GLY A 431 14.12 -9.20 -12.82
CA GLY A 431 13.64 -10.55 -13.13
C GLY A 431 14.71 -11.55 -13.56
N SER A 432 16.01 -11.28 -13.34
CA SER A 432 17.08 -12.11 -13.89
C SER A 432 17.41 -13.38 -13.09
N ALA A 433 16.77 -13.56 -11.93
CA ALA A 433 16.91 -14.72 -11.08
C ALA A 433 15.58 -15.02 -10.36
N ASP A 434 15.48 -16.21 -9.77
CA ASP A 434 14.31 -16.63 -8.98
C ASP A 434 14.07 -15.68 -7.81
N ALA A 435 12.83 -15.19 -7.68
CA ALA A 435 12.48 -14.11 -6.78
C ALA A 435 12.61 -14.49 -5.29
N LEU A 436 12.15 -15.68 -4.90
CA LEU A 436 12.35 -16.17 -3.52
C LEU A 436 13.82 -16.52 -3.26
N GLY A 437 14.55 -16.97 -4.28
CA GLY A 437 16.00 -17.09 -4.26
C GLY A 437 16.70 -15.76 -3.98
N LEU A 438 16.26 -14.65 -4.56
CA LEU A 438 16.80 -13.31 -4.27
C LEU A 438 16.61 -12.92 -2.81
N PHE A 439 15.40 -13.14 -2.28
CA PHE A 439 15.11 -12.92 -0.86
C PHE A 439 16.01 -13.76 0.04
N LYS A 440 16.09 -15.08 -0.23
CA LYS A 440 16.91 -16.02 0.54
C LYS A 440 18.40 -15.67 0.50
N ASN A 441 18.91 -15.24 -0.65
CA ASN A 441 20.30 -14.79 -0.77
C ASN A 441 20.58 -13.56 0.09
N PHE A 442 19.62 -12.63 0.16
CA PHE A 442 19.72 -11.43 0.98
C PHE A 442 19.60 -11.74 2.48
N VAL A 443 18.51 -12.38 2.91
CA VAL A 443 18.20 -12.63 4.34
C VAL A 443 18.98 -13.81 4.92
N GLY A 444 19.31 -14.82 4.10
CA GLY A 444 20.05 -16.03 4.50
C GLY A 444 19.16 -17.23 4.87
N ARG A 445 17.83 -17.08 4.79
CA ARG A 445 16.84 -18.13 5.08
C ARG A 445 15.54 -17.89 4.30
N ASP A 446 14.63 -18.86 4.36
CA ASP A 446 13.29 -18.73 3.79
C ASP A 446 12.44 -17.73 4.62
N PRO A 447 11.44 -17.05 4.00
CA PRO A 447 10.58 -16.10 4.69
C PRO A 447 9.63 -16.78 5.68
N TYR A 448 9.21 -16.04 6.70
CA TYR A 448 8.27 -16.48 7.73
C TYR A 448 7.26 -15.37 8.07
N ILE A 449 6.06 -15.72 8.48
CA ILE A 449 4.89 -14.82 8.50
C ILE A 449 4.76 -14.02 9.80
N GLU A 450 5.42 -14.46 10.87
CA GLU A 450 5.29 -13.94 12.23
C GLU A 450 5.54 -12.43 12.35
N PRO A 451 6.54 -11.83 11.65
CA PRO A 451 6.73 -10.38 11.65
C PRO A 451 5.51 -9.64 11.09
N LEU A 452 4.89 -10.15 10.03
CA LEU A 452 3.66 -9.60 9.46
C LEU A 452 2.48 -9.73 10.44
N LEU A 453 2.32 -10.89 11.08
CA LEU A 453 1.26 -11.09 12.08
C LEU A 453 1.38 -10.07 13.22
N LYS A 454 2.58 -9.85 13.74
CA LYS A 454 2.85 -8.86 14.79
C LYS A 454 2.57 -7.43 14.33
N ARG A 455 2.97 -7.09 13.10
CA ARG A 455 2.73 -5.77 12.49
C ARG A 455 1.24 -5.47 12.33
N ARG A 456 0.46 -6.47 11.91
CA ARG A 456 -0.99 -6.34 11.69
C ARG A 456 -1.85 -6.61 12.94
N GLY A 457 -1.23 -6.90 14.09
CA GLY A 457 -1.94 -7.24 15.33
C GLY A 457 -2.76 -8.53 15.22
N LEU A 458 -2.26 -9.50 14.45
CA LEU A 458 -2.84 -10.83 14.21
C LEU A 458 -2.09 -11.94 14.97
N ASP A 459 -1.10 -11.58 15.79
CA ASP A 459 -0.27 -12.49 16.59
C ASP A 459 -0.95 -12.95 17.89
N ARG A 460 -2.11 -12.38 18.24
CA ARG A 460 -2.87 -12.71 19.46
C ARG A 460 -4.11 -13.55 19.14
N PRO A 461 -4.43 -14.58 19.94
CA PRO A 461 -5.66 -15.34 19.78
C PRO A 461 -6.89 -14.44 20.00
N PRO A 462 -8.04 -14.71 19.35
CA PRO A 462 -9.27 -13.96 19.56
C PRO A 462 -9.66 -13.95 21.05
N GLY A 463 -9.67 -12.77 21.68
CA GLY A 463 -10.09 -12.59 23.09
C GLY A 463 -9.04 -12.09 24.08
N ALA A 464 -7.79 -11.85 23.64
CA ALA A 464 -6.82 -11.12 24.48
C ALA A 464 -7.17 -9.62 24.54
N ASP A 465 -7.38 -9.10 25.75
CA ASP A 465 -7.75 -7.70 26.00
C ASP A 465 -6.56 -6.75 25.76
N ASP A 466 -6.77 -5.68 24.98
CA ASP A 466 -5.75 -4.66 24.67
C ASP A 466 -5.57 -3.63 25.80
N SER A 467 -6.30 -3.79 26.91
CA SER A 467 -6.20 -2.93 28.10
C SER A 467 -4.90 -3.12 28.91
N ARG A 468 -4.11 -4.16 28.62
CA ARG A 468 -2.80 -4.35 29.27
C ARG A 468 -1.71 -3.60 28.51
N THR A 469 -1.43 -2.39 28.96
CA THR A 469 -0.13 -1.74 28.74
C THR A 469 1.01 -2.70 29.10
N GLU A 470 2.07 -2.75 28.29
CA GLU A 470 3.32 -3.50 28.53
C GLU A 470 4.12 -2.93 29.72
N SER A 471 3.51 -2.81 30.91
CA SER A 471 4.17 -2.33 32.13
C SER A 471 4.42 -3.42 33.17
N GLU A 472 4.09 -4.68 32.92
CA GLU A 472 4.41 -5.77 33.85
C GLU A 472 5.35 -6.78 33.18
N LYS A 473 6.65 -6.44 33.21
CA LYS A 473 7.69 -7.48 33.17
C LYS A 473 7.62 -8.26 34.49
N PRO A 474 7.65 -9.60 34.46
CA PRO A 474 7.72 -10.38 35.69
C PRO A 474 9.09 -10.15 36.33
N THR A 475 9.10 -9.57 37.52
CA THR A 475 10.25 -9.59 38.42
C THR A 475 10.55 -11.05 38.76
N ARG A 476 11.82 -11.45 38.62
CA ARG A 476 12.32 -12.74 39.07
C ARG A 476 12.15 -12.92 40.58
#